data_AF-A0AAU8J9I9-F1
#
_entry.id   AF-A0AAU8J9I9-F1
#
_cell.length_a   1.000
_cell.length_b   1.000
_cell.length_c   1.000
_cell.angle_alpha   90.00
_cell.angle_beta   90.00
_cell.angle_gamma   90.00
#
_symmetry.space_group_name_H-M   'P 1'
#
loop_
_entity.id
_entity.type
_entity.pdbx_description
1 polymer ?
#
loop_
_entity_poly.entity_id
_entity_poly.type
_entity_poly.pdbx_seq_one_letter_code
_entity_poly.pdbx_strand_id
1 'polypeptide(L)'
;MTTELGDWIQQQLPEDRLHLLRHQPSYFAKGGQVQRLVAWLTDFGFLEQKLEAVGINPLIDDYDLALPLVSETEQQTLSLIQGALRLSAHILDQDKTQLAGQMLGRLLSFSQPEIVALLEQVKQAQKKTLVASPLPHPHSSRWSTDSHPHRA
;
A
#
# COMPACT_ATOMS: atom_id res chain seq x y z
N MET A 1 10.13 6.48 1.92
CA MET A 1 10.58 6.35 0.53
C MET A 1 9.97 5.07 0.08
N THR A 2 8.79 5.30 -0.47
CA THR A 2 8.09 4.40 -1.35
C THR A 2 8.94 4.21 -2.61
N THR A 3 8.44 3.50 -3.60
CA THR A 3 9.06 3.47 -4.94
C THR A 3 9.32 4.89 -5.47
N GLU A 4 10.17 5.06 -6.47
CA GLU A 4 10.41 6.37 -7.10
C GLU A 4 9.10 7.03 -7.56
N LEU A 5 8.16 6.22 -8.07
CA LEU A 5 6.83 6.69 -8.44
C LEU A 5 6.03 7.17 -7.22
N GLY A 6 5.98 6.38 -6.13
CA GLY A 6 5.31 6.78 -4.90
C GLY A 6 5.87 8.07 -4.31
N ASP A 7 7.20 8.21 -4.31
CA ASP A 7 7.90 9.40 -3.81
C ASP A 7 7.57 10.62 -4.69
N TRP A 8 7.56 10.46 -6.03
CA TRP A 8 7.17 11.52 -6.95
C TRP A 8 5.70 11.95 -6.78
N ILE A 9 4.77 11.00 -6.59
CA ILE A 9 3.36 11.29 -6.31
C ILE A 9 3.23 12.08 -5.01
N GLN A 10 3.95 11.69 -3.97
CA GLN A 10 3.89 12.34 -2.66
C GLN A 10 4.38 13.80 -2.70
N GLN A 11 5.32 14.11 -3.60
CA GLN A 11 5.85 15.46 -3.81
C GLN A 11 4.90 16.40 -4.56
N GLN A 12 3.82 15.89 -5.16
CA GLN A 12 2.83 16.73 -5.83
C GLN A 12 1.98 17.53 -4.82
N LEU A 13 1.50 18.69 -5.27
CA LEU A 13 0.51 19.49 -4.52
C LEU A 13 -0.71 18.61 -4.16
N PRO A 14 -1.36 18.82 -2.99
CA PRO A 14 -2.45 17.95 -2.54
C PRO A 14 -3.57 17.78 -3.58
N GLU A 15 -3.99 18.86 -4.24
CA GLU A 15 -5.01 18.82 -5.29
C GLU A 15 -4.56 18.03 -6.53
N ASP A 16 -3.34 18.27 -7.02
CA ASP A 16 -2.78 17.61 -8.19
C ASP A 16 -2.57 16.12 -7.94
N ARG A 17 -2.07 15.79 -6.74
CA ARG A 17 -1.89 14.41 -6.28
C ARG A 17 -3.22 13.66 -6.28
N LEU A 18 -4.26 14.24 -5.68
CA LEU A 18 -5.57 13.61 -5.59
C LEU A 18 -6.21 13.44 -6.96
N HIS A 19 -6.07 14.44 -7.84
CA HIS A 19 -6.52 14.37 -9.22
C HIS A 19 -5.81 13.24 -9.98
N LEU A 20 -4.49 13.17 -9.87
CA LEU A 20 -3.66 12.15 -10.49
C LEU A 20 -4.04 10.75 -10.02
N LEU A 21 -4.17 10.53 -8.70
CA LEU A 21 -4.53 9.22 -8.14
C LEU A 21 -5.94 8.75 -8.57
N ARG A 22 -6.87 9.68 -8.80
CA ARG A 22 -8.24 9.35 -9.25
C ARG A 22 -8.33 9.08 -10.74
N HIS A 23 -7.61 9.82 -11.57
CA HIS A 23 -7.91 9.88 -13.01
C HIS A 23 -6.81 9.34 -13.92
N GLN A 24 -5.56 9.34 -13.47
CA GLN A 24 -4.43 8.96 -14.32
C GLN A 24 -4.54 7.53 -14.89
N PRO A 25 -4.98 6.50 -14.12
CA PRO A 25 -5.22 5.16 -14.67
C PRO A 25 -6.23 5.16 -15.82
N SER A 26 -7.33 5.92 -15.70
CA SER A 26 -8.32 6.08 -16.77
C SER A 26 -7.76 6.79 -17.99
N TYR A 27 -6.91 7.81 -17.80
CA TYR A 27 -6.22 8.48 -18.92
C TYR A 27 -5.25 7.57 -19.65
N PHE A 28 -4.52 6.70 -18.93
CA PHE A 28 -3.68 5.69 -19.59
C PHE A 28 -4.51 4.70 -20.41
N ALA A 29 -5.57 4.14 -19.83
CA ALA A 29 -6.45 3.21 -20.54
C ALA A 29 -7.06 3.83 -21.79
N LYS A 30 -7.67 5.02 -21.68
CA LYS A 30 -8.30 5.73 -22.81
C LYS A 30 -7.29 6.15 -23.88
N GLY A 31 -6.07 6.47 -23.46
CA GLY A 31 -4.98 6.85 -24.36
C GLY A 31 -4.21 5.66 -24.95
N GLY A 32 -4.62 4.41 -24.68
CA GLY A 32 -3.90 3.21 -25.14
C GLY A 32 -2.52 3.01 -24.51
N GLN A 33 -2.20 3.74 -23.43
CA GLN A 33 -0.92 3.66 -22.72
C GLN A 33 -0.92 2.50 -21.72
N VAL A 34 -1.28 1.31 -22.20
CA VAL A 34 -1.51 0.10 -21.38
C VAL A 34 -0.28 -0.26 -20.54
N GLN A 35 0.92 -0.17 -21.13
CA GLN A 35 2.16 -0.50 -20.41
C GLN A 35 2.44 0.45 -19.24
N ARG A 36 2.04 1.72 -19.34
CA ARG A 36 2.15 2.67 -18.21
C ARG A 36 1.13 2.36 -17.13
N LEU A 37 -0.07 1.93 -17.52
CA LEU A 37 -1.10 1.48 -16.58
C LEU A 37 -0.63 0.24 -15.80
N VAL A 38 -0.09 -0.76 -16.50
CA VAL A 38 0.50 -1.96 -15.87
C VAL A 38 1.61 -1.58 -14.90
N ALA A 39 2.55 -0.72 -15.32
CA ALA A 39 3.65 -0.28 -14.48
C ALA A 39 3.18 0.41 -13.18
N TRP A 40 2.07 1.18 -13.22
CA TRP A 40 1.51 1.80 -12.02
C TRP A 40 0.81 0.76 -11.13
N LEU A 41 0.07 -0.17 -11.72
CA LEU A 41 -0.65 -1.23 -10.98
C LEU A 41 0.25 -2.35 -10.45
N THR A 42 1.54 -2.32 -10.73
CA THR A 42 2.57 -3.20 -10.16
C THR A 42 3.61 -2.44 -9.33
N ASP A 43 3.37 -1.16 -9.05
CA ASP A 43 4.22 -0.31 -8.22
C ASP A 43 3.60 -0.13 -6.83
N PHE A 44 4.28 -0.64 -5.80
CA PHE A 44 3.77 -0.63 -4.44
C PHE A 44 3.53 0.79 -3.90
N GLY A 45 4.39 1.75 -4.26
CA GLY A 45 4.23 3.14 -3.85
C GLY A 45 2.96 3.77 -4.41
N PHE A 46 2.62 3.51 -5.67
CA PHE A 46 1.33 3.92 -6.22
C PHE A 46 0.15 3.25 -5.48
N LEU A 47 0.21 1.94 -5.23
CA LEU A 47 -0.86 1.23 -4.51
C LEU A 47 -1.09 1.83 -3.11
N GLU A 48 -0.01 2.10 -2.36
CA GLU A 48 -0.07 2.75 -1.05
C GLU A 48 -0.69 4.15 -1.16
N GLN A 49 -0.20 5.01 -2.06
CA GLN A 49 -0.71 6.38 -2.18
C GLN A 49 -2.18 6.40 -2.61
N LYS A 50 -2.59 5.52 -3.54
CA LYS A 50 -3.98 5.43 -3.99
C LYS A 50 -4.90 4.90 -2.91
N LEU A 51 -4.50 3.84 -2.20
CA LEU A 51 -5.27 3.32 -1.07
C LEU A 51 -5.44 4.40 0.02
N GLU A 52 -4.38 5.12 0.34
CA GLU A 52 -4.39 6.15 1.38
C GLU A 52 -5.34 7.31 1.04
N ALA A 53 -5.17 7.90 -0.14
CA ALA A 53 -5.87 9.14 -0.51
C ALA A 53 -7.26 8.92 -1.15
N VAL A 54 -7.50 7.77 -1.78
CA VAL A 54 -8.70 7.51 -2.59
C VAL A 54 -9.51 6.33 -2.07
N GLY A 55 -8.85 5.29 -1.57
CA GLY A 55 -9.48 4.12 -0.95
C GLY A 55 -9.42 2.84 -1.79
N ILE A 56 -9.87 1.74 -1.19
CA ILE A 56 -9.69 0.39 -1.73
C ILE A 56 -10.55 0.10 -2.96
N ASN A 57 -11.82 0.53 -2.98
CA ASN A 57 -12.70 0.25 -4.11
C ASN A 57 -12.21 0.93 -5.41
N PRO A 58 -11.88 2.25 -5.40
CA PRO A 58 -11.30 2.88 -6.59
C PRO A 58 -9.96 2.31 -7.04
N LEU A 59 -9.19 1.70 -6.12
CA LEU A 59 -7.98 0.98 -6.48
C LEU A 59 -8.31 -0.34 -7.20
N ILE A 60 -9.27 -1.11 -6.70
CA ILE A 60 -9.74 -2.35 -7.35
C ILE A 60 -10.33 -2.04 -8.74
N ASP A 61 -11.05 -0.93 -8.88
CA ASP A 61 -11.64 -0.48 -10.15
C ASP A 61 -10.57 -0.21 -11.23
N ASP A 62 -9.38 0.26 -10.86
CA ASP A 62 -8.29 0.42 -11.83
C ASP A 62 -7.82 -0.91 -12.42
N TYR A 63 -7.85 -1.99 -11.62
CA TYR A 63 -7.54 -3.34 -12.12
C TYR A 63 -8.65 -3.83 -13.04
N ASP A 64 -9.93 -3.63 -12.69
CA ASP A 64 -11.05 -4.00 -13.56
C ASP A 64 -10.99 -3.27 -14.91
N LEU A 65 -10.50 -2.02 -14.91
CA LEU A 65 -10.22 -1.26 -16.12
C LEU A 65 -9.04 -1.81 -16.93
N ALA A 66 -7.97 -2.27 -16.27
CA ALA A 66 -6.74 -2.72 -16.94
C ALA A 66 -6.83 -4.14 -17.51
N LEU A 67 -7.49 -5.07 -16.81
CA LEU A 67 -7.57 -6.49 -17.16
C LEU A 67 -7.99 -6.79 -18.62
N PRO A 68 -8.97 -6.11 -19.24
CA PRO A 68 -9.34 -6.38 -20.62
C PRO A 68 -8.38 -5.79 -21.66
N LEU A 69 -7.38 -5.00 -21.26
CA LEU A 69 -6.50 -4.24 -22.16
C LEU A 69 -5.10 -4.86 -22.30
N VAL A 70 -4.74 -5.81 -21.44
CA VAL A 70 -3.39 -6.33 -21.28
C VAL A 70 -3.22 -7.69 -21.96
N SER A 71 -1.96 -8.14 -22.10
CA SER A 71 -1.65 -9.50 -22.55
C SER A 71 -2.09 -10.55 -21.53
N GLU A 72 -2.18 -11.81 -21.94
CA GLU A 72 -2.59 -12.91 -21.04
C GLU A 72 -1.67 -13.05 -19.82
N THR A 73 -0.35 -12.92 -20.00
CA THR A 73 0.63 -12.97 -18.91
C THR A 73 0.41 -11.84 -17.91
N GLU A 74 0.23 -10.61 -18.39
CA GLU A 74 -0.04 -9.45 -17.55
C GLU A 74 -1.40 -9.58 -16.85
N GLN A 75 -2.41 -10.11 -17.53
CA GLN A 75 -3.74 -10.35 -16.98
C GLN A 75 -3.68 -11.31 -15.79
N GLN A 76 -2.90 -12.39 -15.89
CA GLN A 76 -2.69 -13.32 -14.78
C GLN A 76 -2.06 -12.61 -13.58
N THR A 77 -0.97 -11.87 -13.79
CA THR A 77 -0.30 -11.10 -12.73
C THR A 77 -1.24 -10.09 -12.07
N LEU A 78 -1.91 -9.24 -12.86
CA LEU A 78 -2.81 -8.22 -12.34
C LEU A 78 -4.02 -8.83 -11.62
N SER A 79 -4.53 -9.98 -12.08
CA SER A 79 -5.64 -10.68 -11.42
C SER A 79 -5.25 -11.20 -10.04
N LEU A 80 -4.00 -11.65 -9.85
CA LEU A 80 -3.50 -12.10 -8.56
C LEU A 80 -3.43 -10.94 -7.57
N ILE A 81 -2.88 -9.80 -7.99
CA ILE A 81 -2.80 -8.61 -7.14
C ILE A 81 -4.21 -8.09 -6.81
N GLN A 82 -5.09 -7.99 -7.80
CA GLN A 82 -6.49 -7.60 -7.59
C GLN A 82 -7.21 -8.56 -6.63
N GLY A 83 -7.00 -9.87 -6.79
CA GLY A 83 -7.56 -10.89 -5.91
C GLY A 83 -7.10 -10.72 -4.46
N ALA A 84 -5.80 -10.44 -4.24
CA ALA A 84 -5.27 -10.16 -2.92
C ALA A 84 -5.88 -8.88 -2.31
N LEU A 85 -6.07 -7.82 -3.11
CA LEU A 85 -6.74 -6.59 -2.68
C LEU A 85 -8.21 -6.84 -2.30
N ARG A 86 -8.97 -7.56 -3.14
CA ARG A 86 -10.38 -7.90 -2.90
C ARG A 86 -10.56 -8.73 -1.62
N LEU A 87 -9.74 -9.75 -1.43
CA LEU A 87 -9.78 -10.58 -0.22
C LEU A 87 -9.40 -9.81 1.06
N SER A 88 -8.67 -8.71 0.90
CA SER A 88 -8.23 -7.84 2.00
C SER A 88 -9.09 -6.61 2.18
N ALA A 89 -10.10 -6.38 1.33
CA ALA A 89 -10.71 -5.06 1.20
C ALA A 89 -11.31 -4.55 2.52
N HIS A 90 -12.02 -5.40 3.25
CA HIS A 90 -12.59 -5.06 4.55
C HIS A 90 -11.52 -4.73 5.61
N ILE A 91 -10.34 -5.34 5.54
CA ILE A 91 -9.21 -5.06 6.44
C ILE A 91 -8.60 -3.70 6.07
N LEU A 92 -8.37 -3.48 4.77
CA LEU A 92 -7.74 -2.28 4.25
C LEU A 92 -8.64 -1.04 4.35
N ASP A 93 -9.96 -1.22 4.36
CA ASP A 93 -10.92 -0.16 4.63
C ASP A 93 -10.86 0.30 6.09
N GLN A 94 -10.57 -0.62 7.02
CA GLN A 94 -10.42 -0.32 8.46
C GLN A 94 -9.03 0.20 8.80
N ASP A 95 -7.99 -0.43 8.25
CA ASP A 95 -6.58 -0.09 8.51
C ASP A 95 -5.75 -0.27 7.22
N LYS A 96 -5.53 0.86 6.54
CA LYS A 96 -4.76 0.94 5.29
C LYS A 96 -3.28 0.59 5.49
N THR A 97 -2.75 0.72 6.70
CA THR A 97 -1.36 0.36 7.01
C THR A 97 -1.10 -1.14 6.90
N GLN A 98 -2.16 -1.96 6.89
CA GLN A 98 -2.08 -3.42 6.69
C GLN A 98 -1.75 -3.82 5.25
N LEU A 99 -1.72 -2.91 4.27
CA LEU A 99 -1.52 -3.25 2.85
C LEU A 99 -0.30 -4.16 2.63
N ALA A 100 0.84 -3.79 3.20
CA ALA A 100 2.07 -4.57 3.08
C ALA A 100 1.91 -6.02 3.63
N GLY A 101 1.34 -6.15 4.83
CA GLY A 101 1.11 -7.46 5.46
C GLY A 101 0.13 -8.32 4.66
N GLN A 102 -0.93 -7.72 4.12
CA GLN A 102 -1.91 -8.42 3.30
C GLN A 102 -1.34 -8.87 1.96
N MET A 103 -0.53 -8.03 1.29
CA MET A 103 0.14 -8.40 0.04
C MET A 103 1.09 -9.59 0.25
N LEU A 104 1.94 -9.53 1.29
CA LEU A 104 2.85 -10.63 1.63
C LEU A 104 2.09 -11.91 1.97
N GLY A 105 1.09 -11.84 2.84
CA GLY A 105 0.36 -13.02 3.29
C GLY A 105 -0.40 -13.75 2.17
N ARG A 106 -0.79 -13.03 1.11
CA ARG A 106 -1.62 -13.58 0.03
C ARG A 106 -0.85 -13.91 -1.24
N LEU A 107 0.26 -13.22 -1.50
CA LEU A 107 0.97 -13.34 -2.77
C LEU A 107 2.29 -14.15 -2.68
N LEU A 108 2.78 -14.47 -1.47
CA LEU A 108 4.10 -15.10 -1.28
C LEU A 108 4.26 -16.47 -1.96
N SER A 109 3.16 -17.20 -2.19
CA SER A 109 3.19 -18.52 -2.84
C SER A 109 3.34 -18.46 -4.36
N PHE A 110 3.26 -17.28 -4.98
CA PHE A 110 3.36 -17.13 -6.43
C PHE A 110 4.78 -16.81 -6.89
N SER A 111 5.13 -17.32 -8.06
CA SER A 111 6.48 -17.23 -8.63
C SER A 111 6.54 -16.36 -9.90
N GLN A 112 5.47 -15.65 -10.28
CA GLN A 112 5.56 -14.74 -11.43
C GLN A 112 6.58 -13.63 -11.13
N PRO A 113 7.48 -13.29 -12.07
CA PRO A 113 8.54 -12.31 -11.84
C PRO A 113 8.02 -10.96 -11.32
N GLU A 114 6.91 -10.48 -11.86
CA GLU A 114 6.30 -9.20 -11.48
C GLU A 114 5.71 -9.25 -10.06
N ILE A 115 5.14 -10.38 -9.63
CA ILE A 115 4.68 -10.57 -8.25
C ILE A 115 5.87 -10.60 -7.30
N VAL A 116 6.94 -11.31 -7.65
CA VAL A 116 8.17 -11.35 -6.86
C VAL A 116 8.76 -9.95 -6.74
N ALA A 117 8.83 -9.19 -7.84
CA ALA A 117 9.31 -7.81 -7.84
C ALA A 117 8.46 -6.89 -6.95
N LEU A 118 7.13 -6.99 -7.04
CA LEU A 118 6.21 -6.25 -6.17
C LEU A 118 6.45 -6.60 -4.69
N LEU A 119 6.58 -7.88 -4.36
CA LEU A 119 6.82 -8.32 -2.98
C LEU A 119 8.18 -7.85 -2.44
N GLU A 120 9.20 -7.71 -3.28
CA GLU A 120 10.45 -7.09 -2.87
C GLU A 120 10.28 -5.59 -2.55
N GLN A 121 9.49 -4.84 -3.32
CA GLN A 121 9.14 -3.46 -2.98
C GLN A 121 8.43 -3.38 -1.62
N VAL A 122 7.47 -4.29 -1.38
CA VAL A 122 6.73 -4.37 -0.10
C VAL A 122 7.68 -4.61 1.09
N LYS A 123 8.61 -5.57 0.96
CA LYS A 123 9.59 -5.88 2.01
C LYS A 123 10.51 -4.69 2.30
N GLN A 124 10.91 -3.95 1.27
CA GLN A 124 11.76 -2.76 1.42
C GLN A 124 11.01 -1.64 2.16
N ALA A 125 9.73 -1.42 1.84
CA ALA A 125 8.89 -0.45 2.53
C ALA A 125 8.73 -0.78 4.02
N GLN A 126 8.45 -2.05 4.37
CA GLN A 126 8.34 -2.48 5.77
C GLN A 126 9.62 -2.27 6.58
N LYS A 127 10.78 -2.65 6.01
CA LYS A 127 12.07 -2.44 6.67
C LYS A 127 12.27 -0.97 7.03
N LYS A 128 11.89 -0.06 6.14
CA LYS A 128 12.06 1.39 6.32
C LYS A 128 11.16 1.96 7.42
N THR A 129 9.90 1.54 7.51
CA THR A 129 8.98 1.99 8.57
C THR A 129 9.48 1.61 9.96
N LEU A 130 10.11 0.45 10.11
CA LEU A 130 10.69 0.00 11.39
C LEU A 130 11.92 0.81 11.83
N VAL A 131 12.70 1.37 10.89
CA VAL A 131 13.85 2.24 11.23
C VAL A 131 13.42 3.67 11.61
N ALA A 132 12.19 4.07 11.26
CA ALA A 132 11.69 5.43 11.45
C ALA A 132 10.90 5.66 12.75
N SER A 133 10.56 4.61 13.52
CA SER A 133 9.93 4.76 14.85
C SER A 133 10.96 4.86 15.97
N PRO A 134 10.97 5.94 16.79
CA PRO A 134 11.63 5.89 18.09
C PRO A 134 10.86 4.93 18.99
N LEU A 135 11.56 4.00 19.63
CA LEU A 135 11.02 3.10 20.66
C LEU A 135 10.12 3.87 21.64
N PRO A 136 8.89 3.39 21.95
CA PRO A 136 8.13 3.94 23.06
C PRO A 136 8.92 3.72 24.35
N HIS A 137 9.21 4.80 25.07
CA HIS A 137 9.89 4.72 26.36
C HIS A 137 9.08 3.84 27.31
N PRO A 138 9.70 2.85 27.99
CA PRO A 138 8.99 2.07 28.99
C PRO A 138 8.63 3.00 30.16
N HIS A 139 7.33 3.12 30.43
CA HIS A 139 6.79 3.75 31.63
C HIS A 139 7.49 3.13 32.85
N SER A 140 8.29 3.93 33.55
CA SER A 140 8.84 3.53 34.84
C SER A 140 7.71 3.54 35.87
N SER A 141 7.20 2.36 36.20
CA SER A 141 6.47 2.13 37.43
C SER A 141 7.45 2.31 38.59
N ARG A 142 7.43 3.49 39.23
CA ARG A 142 8.15 3.69 40.48
C ARG A 142 7.15 3.61 41.63
N TRP A 143 7.17 2.45 42.29
CA TRP A 143 6.63 2.29 43.63
C TRP A 143 7.24 3.37 44.53
N SER A 144 6.40 4.24 45.10
CA SER A 144 6.76 5.05 46.25
C SER A 144 5.99 4.52 47.45
N THR A 145 6.78 4.01 48.37
CA THR A 145 6.45 3.46 49.67
C THR A 145 5.71 4.45 50.56
N ASP A 146 4.67 3.94 51.19
CA ASP A 146 4.26 4.11 52.58
C ASP A 146 5.04 5.12 53.45
N SER A 147 4.31 6.05 54.08
CA SER A 147 4.60 6.62 55.41
C SER A 147 3.45 7.53 55.84
N HIS A 148 2.38 6.94 56.38
CA HIS A 148 1.53 7.63 57.37
C HIS A 148 2.19 7.48 58.74
N PRO A 149 2.17 8.53 59.58
CA PRO A 149 1.89 8.28 60.98
C PRO A 149 0.67 9.03 61.47
N HIS A 150 -0.09 8.26 62.22
CA HIS A 150 -1.28 8.57 62.99
C HIS A 150 -1.11 9.75 63.95
N ARG A 151 -2.22 10.45 64.16
CA ARG A 151 -2.45 11.44 65.22
C ARG A 151 -2.23 10.84 66.62
N ALA A 152 -1.73 11.67 67.54
CA ALA A 152 -2.28 11.88 68.87
C ALA A 152 -1.97 13.30 69.31
#